data_AF-A0A645IH79-F1
#
_entry.id   AF-A0A645IH79-F1
#
_cell.length_a   1.000
_cell.length_b   1.000
_cell.length_c   1.000
_cell.angle_alpha   90.00
_cell.angle_beta   90.00
_cell.angle_gamma   90.00
#
_symmetry.space_group_name_H-M   'P 1'
#
loop_
_entity.id
_entity.type
_entity.pdbx_description
1 polymer ?
#
loop_
_entity_poly.entity_id
_entity_poly.type
_entity_poly.pdbx_seq_one_letter_code
_entity_poly.pdbx_strand_id
1 'polypeptide(L)' 'MLMTFGLPEGIAKVIASFDTGAANNDLFDDSRQLSRLIGRPTTPLAQAVKETLK' A
#
# COMPACT_ATOMS: atom_id res chain seq x y z
N MET A 1 -14.89 -7.75 10.35
CA MET A 1 -13.52 -7.42 9.89
C MET A 1 -12.96 -8.64 9.17
N LEU A 2 -12.29 -8.45 8.02
CA LEU A 2 -11.76 -9.41 7.01
C LEU A 2 -12.02 -10.93 7.14
N MET A 3 -11.87 -11.53 8.31
CA MET A 3 -12.28 -12.91 8.61
C MET A 3 -13.73 -13.22 8.19
N THR A 4 -14.65 -12.25 8.32
CA THR A 4 -16.05 -12.39 7.88
C THR A 4 -16.22 -12.51 6.36
N PHE A 5 -15.17 -12.20 5.59
CA PHE A 5 -15.12 -12.34 4.13
C PHE A 5 -14.33 -13.59 3.70
N GLY A 6 -14.06 -14.52 4.62
CA GLY A 6 -13.39 -15.79 4.32
C GLY A 6 -11.86 -15.75 4.34
N LEU A 7 -11.25 -14.66 4.83
CA LEU A 7 -9.80 -14.61 4.99
C LEU A 7 -9.33 -15.46 6.19
N PRO A 8 -8.21 -16.21 6.06
CA PRO A 8 -7.57 -16.86 7.19
C PRO A 8 -7.22 -15.86 8.30
N GLU A 9 -7.40 -16.25 9.57
CA GLU A 9 -7.21 -15.36 10.73
C GLU A 9 -5.82 -14.69 10.75
N GLY A 10 -4.76 -15.46 10.47
CA GLY A 10 -3.40 -14.91 10.42
C GLY A 10 -3.23 -13.80 9.39
N ILE A 11 -3.79 -13.98 8.19
CA ILE A 11 -3.74 -12.98 7.11
C ILE A 11 -4.56 -11.75 7.48
N ALA A 12 -5.77 -11.95 8.03
CA ALA A 12 -6.62 -10.85 8.45
C ALA A 12 -5.94 -9.97 9.53
N LYS A 13 -5.24 -10.58 10.49
CA LYS A 13 -4.47 -9.85 11.51
C LYS A 13 -3.30 -9.08 10.92
N VAL A 14 -2.56 -9.68 9.98
CA VAL A 14 -1.45 -9.01 9.30
C VAL A 14 -1.94 -7.78 8.52
N ILE A 15 -3.02 -7.91 7.74
CA ILE A 15 -3.57 -6.76 6.99
C ILE A 15 -4.03 -5.66 7.94
N ALA A 16 -4.73 -6.00 9.03
CA ALA A 16 -5.14 -5.01 10.03
C ALA A 16 -3.95 -4.30 10.71
N SER A 17 -2.82 -4.99 10.86
CA SER A 17 -1.60 -4.37 11.39
C SER A 17 -0.98 -3.36 10.42
N PHE A 18 -1.13 -3.54 9.11
CA PHE A 18 -0.66 -2.56 8.12
C PHE A 18 -1.43 -1.25 8.20
N ASP A 19 -2.76 -1.29 8.37
CA ASP A 19 -3.57 -0.09 8.55
C ASP A 19 -3.19 0.66 9.84
N THR A 20 -2.90 -0.09 10.91
CA THR A 20 -2.43 0.50 12.18
C THR A 20 -1.08 1.19 12.00
N GLY A 21 -0.12 0.55 11.31
CA GLY A 21 1.17 1.16 11.00
C GLY A 21 1.05 2.37 10.07
N ALA A 22 0.19 2.30 9.05
CA ALA A 22 -0.08 3.42 8.16
C ALA A 22 -0.65 4.63 8.91
N ALA A 23 -1.56 4.41 9.87
CA ALA A 23 -2.09 5.46 10.74
C ALA A 23 -1.00 6.09 11.64
N ASN A 24 0.06 5.34 11.95
CA ASN A 24 1.24 5.81 12.67
C ASN A 24 2.33 6.38 11.74
N ASN A 25 2.04 6.57 10.44
CA ASN A 25 2.94 7.12 9.44
C ASN A 25 4.11 6.19 9.02
N ASP A 26 4.05 4.89 9.36
CA ASP A 26 5.13 3.93 9.07
C ASP A 26 5.34 3.68 7.56
N LEU A 27 4.34 3.96 6.72
CA LEU A 27 4.40 3.79 5.27
C LEU A 27 4.69 5.09 4.50
N PHE A 28 4.90 6.21 5.18
CA PHE A 28 5.16 7.49 4.53
C PHE A 28 6.65 7.73 4.32
N ASP A 29 7.02 8.05 3.08
CA ASP A 29 8.34 8.55 2.69
C ASP A 29 8.16 9.61 1.60
N ASP A 30 8.69 10.82 1.83
CA ASP A 30 8.70 11.91 0.85
C ASP A 30 10.10 12.19 0.29
N SER A 31 11.09 11.37 0.67
CA SER A 31 12.50 11.54 0.29
C SER A 31 12.74 11.45 -1.22
N ARG A 32 11.81 10.85 -1.98
CA ARG A 32 11.91 10.58 -3.43
C ARG A 32 13.14 9.75 -3.83
N GLN A 33 13.63 8.89 -2.93
CA GLN A 33 14.78 8.02 -3.19
C GLN A 33 14.58 7.15 -4.43
N LEU A 34 13.41 6.49 -4.54
CA LEU A 34 13.11 5.62 -5.67
C LEU A 34 13.13 6.36 -7.00
N SER A 35 12.52 7.55 -7.08
CA SER A 35 12.49 8.37 -8.30
C SER A 35 13.91 8.73 -8.78
N ARG A 36 14.81 9.05 -7.85
CA ARG A 36 16.23 9.31 -8.18
C ARG A 36 16.91 8.06 -8.69
N LEU A 37 16.72 6.93 -8.02
CA LEU A 37 17.33 5.65 -8.38
C LEU A 37 16.95 5.20 -9.79
N ILE A 38 15.69 5.37 -10.17
CA ILE A 38 15.16 4.89 -11.46
C ILE A 38 15.17 5.95 -12.58
N GLY A 39 15.61 7.18 -12.30
CA GLY A 39 15.72 8.24 -13.31
C GLY A 39 14.40 8.78 -13.88
N ARG A 40 13.26 8.52 -13.22
CA ARG A 40 11.92 9.00 -13.61
C ARG A 40 11.04 9.21 -12.37
N PRO A 41 9.92 9.96 -12.48
CA PRO A 41 8.89 9.97 -11.44
C PRO A 41 8.36 8.55 -11.15
N THR A 42 8.02 8.27 -9.88
CA THR A 42 7.27 7.06 -9.52
C THR A 42 5.88 7.08 -10.13
N THR A 43 5.29 5.90 -10.33
CA THR A 43 3.95 5.77 -10.91
C THR A 43 2.91 6.32 -9.94
N PRO A 44 2.10 7.33 -10.32
CA PRO A 44 1.05 7.84 -9.44
C PRO A 44 -0.05 6.80 -9.21
N LEU A 45 -0.67 6.81 -8.02
CA LEU A 45 -1.76 5.87 -7.68
C LEU A 45 -2.91 5.93 -8.70
N ALA A 46 -3.27 7.12 -9.18
CA ALA A 46 -4.32 7.30 -10.18
C ALA A 46 -4.05 6.52 -11.48
N GLN A 47 -2.79 6.41 -11.89
CA GLN A 47 -2.41 5.63 -13.07
C GLN A 47 -2.55 4.13 -12.79
N ALA A 48 -2.08 3.64 -11.64
CA ALA A 48 -2.22 2.23 -11.25
C ALA A 48 -3.70 1.81 -11.17
N VAL A 49 -4.56 2.66 -10.59
CA VAL A 49 -6.01 2.44 -10.55
C VAL A 49 -6.60 2.38 -11.95
N LYS A 50 -6.24 3.34 -12.82
CA LYS A 50 -6.69 3.36 -14.22
C LYS A 50 -6.27 2.11 -14.99
N GLU A 51 -5.08 1.57 -14.73
CA GLU A 51 -4.60 0.35 -15.39
C GLU A 51 -5.31 -0.91 -14.89
N THR A 52 -5.65 -0.96 -13.60
CA THR A 52 -6.30 -2.13 -12.96
C THR A 52 -7.78 -2.25 -13.30
N LEU A 53 -8.49 -1.13 -13.52
CA LEU A 53 -9.93 -1.08 -13.78
C LEU A 53 -10.30 -1.04 -15.28
N LYS A 54 -9.35 -1.26 -16.17
CA LYS A 54 -9.62 -1.50 -17.60
C LYS A 54 -10.11 -2.93 -17.80
#